data_AF-A0A1H6CQG4-F1
#
_entry.id   AF-A0A1H6CQG4-F1
#
_cell.length_a   1.000
_cell.length_b   1.000
_cell.length_c   1.000
_cell.angle_alpha   90.00
_cell.angle_beta   90.00
_cell.angle_gamma   90.00
#
_symmetry.space_group_name_H-M   'P 1'
#
loop_
_entity.id
_entity.type
_entity.pdbx_description
1 polymer ?
#
loop_
_entity_poly.entity_id
_entity_poly.type
_entity_poly.pdbx_seq_one_letter_code
_entity_poly.pdbx_strand_id
1 'polypeptide(L)'
;MTNHDEDEPQGGLDVQLAAELVAKAKAEGVSLVGPDGLLAGITKTVLQAALEAEMTEHLGYERGEHPAAPTGNHRNGSSAKTVSTEVGP
;
A
#
# COMPACT_ATOMS: atom_id res chain seq x y z
N MET A 1 3.96 -12.40 48.28
CA MET A 1 4.72 -11.45 47.45
C MET A 1 4.44 -11.85 46.00
N THR A 2 3.50 -11.22 45.29
CA THR A 2 3.73 -10.02 44.44
C THR A 2 5.06 -10.17 43.69
N ASN A 3 5.06 -10.41 42.38
CA ASN A 3 4.54 -9.45 41.40
C ASN A 3 3.79 -10.15 40.25
N HIS A 4 2.48 -9.85 40.18
CA HIS A 4 1.80 -9.49 38.94
C HIS A 4 2.47 -8.20 38.42
N ASP A 5 2.33 -7.84 37.15
CA ASP A 5 2.99 -6.70 36.45
C ASP A 5 4.30 -7.19 35.78
N GLU A 6 4.46 -7.35 34.46
CA GLU A 6 3.90 -6.65 33.30
C GLU A 6 3.98 -7.59 32.07
N ASP A 7 2.90 -8.26 31.70
CA ASP A 7 2.73 -8.82 30.34
C ASP A 7 1.91 -7.79 29.56
N GLU A 8 2.44 -6.57 29.44
CA GLU A 8 1.89 -5.54 28.58
C GLU A 8 2.15 -5.98 27.14
N PRO A 9 1.12 -6.32 26.34
CA PRO A 9 1.32 -6.47 24.91
C PRO A 9 1.48 -5.06 24.35
N GLN A 10 2.66 -4.46 24.51
CA GLN A 10 3.05 -3.30 23.73
C GLN A 10 3.29 -3.80 22.31
N GLY A 11 2.19 -4.07 21.60
CA GLY A 11 2.23 -4.32 20.17
C GLY A 11 2.99 -3.16 19.53
N GLY A 12 4.06 -3.47 18.81
CA GLY A 12 4.87 -2.46 18.13
C GLY A 12 4.04 -1.58 17.20
N LEU A 13 4.67 -0.54 16.63
CA LEU A 13 4.02 0.40 15.71
C LEU A 13 3.12 -0.29 14.66
N ASP A 14 3.54 -1.45 14.15
CA ASP A 14 2.77 -2.23 13.17
C ASP A 14 1.44 -2.77 13.73
N VAL A 15 1.42 -3.23 14.98
CA VAL A 15 0.20 -3.74 15.63
C VAL A 15 -0.76 -2.60 15.91
N GLN A 16 -0.24 -1.44 16.32
CA GLN A 16 -1.05 -0.24 16.54
C GLN A 16 -1.66 0.25 15.23
N LEU A 17 -0.86 0.36 14.17
CA LEU A 17 -1.32 0.72 12.84
C LEU A 17 -2.36 -0.27 12.29
N ALA A 18 -2.14 -1.58 12.48
CA ALA A 18 -3.12 -2.59 12.08
C ALA A 18 -4.45 -2.43 12.82
N ALA A 19 -4.41 -2.16 14.13
CA ALA A 19 -5.61 -1.89 14.93
C ALA A 19 -6.36 -0.64 14.43
N GLU A 20 -5.64 0.44 14.12
CA GLU A 20 -6.21 1.68 13.56
C GLU A 20 -6.87 1.44 12.19
N LEU A 21 -6.21 0.71 11.29
CA LEU A 21 -6.75 0.39 9.97
C LEU A 21 -8.03 -0.45 10.06
N VAL A 22 -8.05 -1.45 10.97
CA VAL A 22 -9.23 -2.27 11.22
C VAL A 22 -10.37 -1.44 11.83
N ALA A 23 -10.07 -0.55 12.78
CA ALA A 23 -11.06 0.33 13.39
C ALA A 23 -11.69 1.27 12.35
N LYS A 24 -10.87 1.85 11.48
CA LYS A 24 -11.32 2.71 10.37
C LYS A 24 -12.21 1.93 9.40
N ALA A 25 -11.79 0.74 8.96
CA ALA A 25 -12.58 -0.08 8.05
C ALA A 25 -13.96 -0.42 8.64
N LYS A 26 -14.03 -0.74 9.94
CA LYS A 26 -15.31 -0.95 10.63
C LYS A 26 -16.19 0.31 10.65
N ALA A 27 -15.60 1.47 10.94
CA ALA A 27 -16.33 2.74 10.97
C ALA A 27 -16.88 3.13 9.59
N GLU A 28 -16.16 2.80 8.52
CA GLU A 28 -16.55 3.06 7.13
C GLU A 28 -17.42 1.93 6.52
N GLY A 29 -17.66 0.83 7.24
CA GLY A 29 -18.42 -0.32 6.75
C GLY A 29 -17.69 -1.14 5.67
N VAL A 30 -16.38 -1.02 5.59
CA VAL A 30 -15.52 -1.72 4.62
C VAL A 30 -15.17 -3.12 5.14
N SER A 31 -15.30 -4.13 4.27
CA SER A 31 -14.90 -5.50 4.59
C SER A 31 -13.38 -5.60 4.77
N LEU A 32 -12.92 -6.51 5.62
CA LEU A 32 -11.48 -6.77 5.77
C LEU A 32 -10.88 -7.38 4.48
N VAL A 33 -11.63 -8.27 3.82
CA VAL A 33 -11.23 -9.04 2.63
C VAL A 33 -12.24 -8.86 1.48
N GLY A 34 -11.84 -9.28 0.27
CA GLY A 34 -12.65 -9.17 -0.94
C GLY A 34 -12.22 -8.00 -1.84
N PRO A 35 -12.82 -7.86 -3.04
CA PRO A 35 -12.37 -6.93 -4.08
C PRO A 35 -12.28 -5.46 -3.64
N ASP A 36 -13.23 -5.03 -2.81
CA ASP A 36 -13.29 -3.68 -2.23
C ASP A 36 -12.89 -3.67 -0.74
N GLY A 37 -12.23 -4.73 -0.28
CA GLY A 37 -11.81 -4.89 1.11
C GLY A 37 -10.53 -4.12 1.44
N LEU A 38 -10.32 -3.87 2.74
CA LEU A 38 -9.15 -3.16 3.26
C LEU A 38 -7.83 -3.80 2.78
N LEU A 39 -7.69 -5.13 2.91
CA LEU A 39 -6.45 -5.82 2.55
C LEU A 39 -6.17 -5.74 1.04
N ALA A 40 -7.19 -5.89 0.19
CA ALA A 40 -7.03 -5.72 -1.26
C ALA A 40 -6.61 -4.29 -1.61
N GLY A 41 -7.18 -3.28 -0.94
CA GLY A 41 -6.79 -1.88 -1.10
C GLY A 41 -5.34 -1.59 -0.70
N ILE A 42 -4.87 -2.17 0.41
CA ILE A 42 -3.46 -2.05 0.85
C ILE A 42 -2.54 -2.70 -0.17
N THR A 43 -2.83 -3.95 -0.57
CA THR A 43 -2.03 -4.68 -1.58
C THR A 43 -1.95 -3.89 -2.89
N LYS A 44 -3.07 -3.36 -3.37
CA LYS A 44 -3.11 -2.50 -4.56
C LYS A 44 -2.22 -1.27 -4.41
N THR A 45 -2.31 -0.58 -3.28
CA THR A 45 -1.53 0.65 -3.02
C THR A 45 -0.03 0.36 -3.03
N VAL A 46 0.40 -0.71 -2.37
CA VAL A 46 1.81 -1.12 -2.33
C VAL A 46 2.31 -1.50 -3.72
N LEU A 47 1.55 -2.29 -4.48
CA LEU A 47 1.92 -2.68 -5.84
C LEU A 47 2.02 -1.47 -6.78
N GLN A 48 1.08 -0.52 -6.69
CA GLN A 48 1.12 0.71 -7.50
C GLN A 48 2.31 1.58 -7.13
N ALA A 49 2.64 1.71 -5.84
CA ALA A 49 3.81 2.47 -5.40
C ALA A 49 5.12 1.84 -5.92
N ALA A 50 5.24 0.51 -5.88
CA ALA A 50 6.39 -0.21 -6.44
C ALA A 50 6.52 0.02 -7.96
N LEU A 51 5.44 -0.12 -8.73
CA LEU A 51 5.44 0.10 -10.18
C LEU A 51 5.79 1.55 -10.56
N GLU A 52 5.30 2.54 -9.81
CA GLU A 52 5.65 3.94 -10.07
C GLU A 52 7.12 4.24 -9.76
N ALA A 53 7.68 3.64 -8.70
CA ALA A 53 9.10 3.72 -8.38
C ALA A 53 9.97 3.08 -9.48
N GLU A 54 9.59 1.89 -9.96
CA GLU A 54 10.26 1.22 -11.09
C GLU A 54 10.22 2.07 -12.37
N MET A 55 9.09 2.75 -12.64
CA MET A 55 8.98 3.67 -13.77
C MET A 55 9.90 4.88 -13.64
N THR A 56 10.04 5.44 -12.43
CA THR A 56 10.98 6.54 -12.16
C THR A 56 12.42 6.07 -12.36
N GLU A 57 12.78 4.89 -11.84
CA GLU A 57 14.12 4.32 -12.04
C GLU A 57 14.41 4.05 -13.52
N HIS A 58 13.47 3.44 -14.25
CA HIS A 58 13.63 3.11 -15.67
C HIS A 58 13.81 4.35 -16.55
N LEU A 59 13.05 5.42 -16.28
CA LEU A 59 13.10 6.64 -17.08
C LEU A 59 14.14 7.66 -16.59
N GLY A 60 14.56 7.57 -15.33
CA GLY A 60 15.52 8.47 -14.70
C GLY A 60 14.94 9.83 -14.30
N TYR A 61 13.61 9.97 -14.21
CA TYR A 61 12.93 11.19 -13.76
C TYR A 61 11.53 10.90 -13.21
N GLU A 62 11.06 11.77 -12.32
CA GLU A 62 9.76 11.62 -11.67
C GLU A 62 8.59 12.02 -12.57
N ARG A 63 7.38 11.63 -12.16
CA ARG A 63 6.17 12.08 -12.85
C ARG A 63 6.03 13.60 -12.75
N GLY A 64 5.92 14.25 -13.90
CA GLY A 64 5.76 15.71 -13.98
C GLY A 64 7.07 16.47 -14.15
N GLU A 65 8.20 15.76 -14.09
CA GLU A 65 9.51 16.33 -14.40
C GLU A 65 9.85 16.18 -15.88
N HIS A 66 10.77 17.02 -16.34
CA HIS A 66 11.38 16.87 -17.65
C HIS A 66 12.67 16.05 -17.54
N PRO A 67 12.97 15.18 -18.51
CA PRO A 67 14.25 14.48 -18.54
C PRO A 67 15.42 15.47 -18.58
N ALA A 68 16.49 15.18 -17.85
CA ALA A 68 17.68 16.04 -17.80
C ALA A 68 18.43 16.13 -19.15
N ALA A 69 18.23 15.14 -20.04
CA ALA A 69 18.77 15.10 -21.39
C ALA A 69 17.72 14.57 -22.36
N PRO A 70 17.82 14.82 -23.69
CA PRO A 70 16.89 14.26 -24.65
C PRO A 70 16.84 12.73 -24.56
N THR A 71 15.67 12.17 -24.31
CA THR A 71 15.43 10.72 -24.29
C THR A 71 14.44 10.34 -25.38
N GLY A 72 14.45 9.05 -25.79
CA GLY A 72 13.43 8.53 -26.71
C GLY A 72 12.13 8.12 -26.01
N ASN A 73 12.19 7.81 -24.70
CA ASN A 73 11.08 7.28 -23.94
C ASN A 73 10.50 8.33 -22.99
N HIS A 74 9.18 8.48 -23.05
CA HIS A 74 8.42 9.35 -22.18
C HIS A 74 7.26 8.61 -21.50
N ARG A 75 6.89 9.08 -20.30
CA ARG A 75 5.66 8.61 -19.64
C ARG A 75 4.46 8.91 -20.55
N ASN A 76 3.61 7.91 -20.75
CA ASN A 76 2.43 8.00 -21.62
C ASN A 76 1.14 7.57 -20.90
N GLY A 77 0.91 8.15 -19.72
CA GLY A 77 -0.25 7.83 -18.88
C GLY A 77 -0.14 6.50 -18.14
N SER A 78 -1.28 5.86 -17.90
CA SER A 78 -1.41 4.59 -17.18
C SER A 78 -2.55 3.76 -17.78
N SER A 79 -2.47 2.44 -17.66
CA SER A 79 -3.53 1.51 -18.08
C SER A 79 -4.05 0.71 -16.88
N ALA A 80 -5.36 0.43 -16.88
CA ALA A 80 -5.97 -0.40 -15.84
C ALA A 80 -5.70 -1.89 -16.11
N LYS A 81 -5.44 -2.65 -15.04
CA LYS A 81 -5.32 -4.11 -15.09
C LYS A 81 -5.88 -4.70 -13.78
N THR A 82 -6.78 -5.67 -13.91
CA THR A 82 -7.25 -6.52 -12.80
C THR A 82 -6.30 -7.70 -12.64
N VAL A 83 -5.91 -8.02 -11.40
CA VAL A 83 -4.88 -9.03 -11.12
C VAL A 83 -5.39 -9.94 -10.03
N SER A 84 -5.47 -11.24 -10.32
CA SER A 84 -5.82 -12.22 -9.29
C SER A 84 -4.74 -12.30 -8.21
N THR A 85 -5.12 -12.05 -6.97
CA THR A 85 -4.28 -12.21 -5.78
C THR A 85 -4.95 -13.14 -4.76
N GLU A 86 -4.21 -13.55 -3.74
CA GLU A 86 -4.74 -14.36 -2.64
C GLU A 86 -5.83 -13.66 -1.81
N VAL A 87 -5.87 -12.32 -1.81
CA VAL A 87 -6.84 -11.53 -1.04
C VAL A 87 -8.05 -11.05 -1.87
N GLY A 88 -8.03 -11.31 -3.18
CA GLY A 88 -9.06 -10.89 -4.12
C GLY A 88 -8.53 -10.60 -5.54
N PRO A 89 -9.44 -10.35 -6.50
CA PRO A 89 -9.08 -9.89 -7.85
C PRO A 89 -8.64 -8.42 -7.93
#